data_AF-A0A1E2RUZ9-F1
#
_entry.id   AF-A0A1E2RUZ9-F1
#
_cell.length_a   1.000
_cell.length_b   1.000
_cell.length_c   1.000
_cell.angle_alpha   90.00
_cell.angle_beta   90.00
_cell.angle_gamma   90.00
#
_symmetry.space_group_name_H-M   'P 1'
#
loop_
_entity.id
_entity.type
_entity.pdbx_description
1 polymer ?
#
loop_
_entity_poly.entity_id
_entity_poly.type
_entity_poly.pdbx_seq_one_letter_code
_entity_poly.pdbx_strand_id
1 'polypeptide(L)'
;MRSDSAKIIEAVAASLRKEPPDVALVIAGHTDSVGTEGYNRALGLARARTVAQALVTEDLPQIRIFSVSFGEAVPIAPNASAAGRAQNRRVEFLFAAHSNAIAFWLSKQNASVCGNAKTNCRFEVTMETPQRTAVRLPEKERATARLPAPRKHSVTPEEQKEQAANVALPEEKATAQLAPKRYVIDLAEKRFEVPAPRY
;
A
#
# COMPACT_ATOMS: atom_id res chain seq x y z
N MET A 1 -11.25 1.69 15.45
CA MET A 1 -10.04 1.05 16.01
C MET A 1 -10.05 1.25 17.53
N ARG A 2 -9.49 0.36 18.35
CA ARG A 2 -9.46 0.58 19.82
C ARG A 2 -8.44 1.68 20.16
N SER A 3 -8.65 2.39 21.27
CA SER A 3 -7.75 3.44 21.76
C SER A 3 -6.31 2.94 21.93
N ASP A 4 -6.14 1.73 22.45
CA ASP A 4 -4.83 1.16 22.75
C ASP A 4 -4.04 0.82 21.47
N SER A 5 -4.75 0.64 20.35
CA SER A 5 -4.14 0.39 19.05
C SER A 5 -3.42 1.61 18.49
N ALA A 6 -3.80 2.83 18.90
CA ALA A 6 -3.19 4.07 18.39
C ALA A 6 -1.68 4.13 18.70
N LYS A 7 -1.27 3.73 19.91
CA LYS A 7 0.14 3.68 20.32
C LYS A 7 0.98 2.73 19.45
N ILE A 8 0.38 1.63 19.00
CA ILE A 8 1.05 0.67 18.12
C ILE A 8 1.24 1.29 16.73
N ILE A 9 0.22 1.98 16.20
CA ILE A 9 0.33 2.67 14.90
C ILE A 9 1.43 3.73 14.95
N GLU A 10 1.47 4.54 16.00
CA GLU A 10 2.50 5.56 16.20
C GLU A 10 3.90 4.94 16.26
N ALA A 11 4.09 3.84 16.99
CA ALA A 11 5.37 3.14 17.09
C ALA A 11 5.82 2.56 15.73
N VAL A 12 4.89 1.99 14.95
CA VAL A 12 5.16 1.50 13.60
C VAL A 12 5.52 2.67 12.67
N ALA A 13 4.76 3.76 12.71
CA ALA A 13 5.03 4.96 11.92
C ALA A 13 6.40 5.57 12.24
N ALA A 14 6.75 5.68 13.52
CA ALA A 14 8.05 6.18 13.96
C ALA A 14 9.22 5.32 13.46
N SER A 15 9.04 4.00 13.38
CA SER A 15 10.02 3.09 12.77
C SER A 15 10.12 3.33 11.26
N LEU A 16 8.99 3.40 10.57
CA LEU A 16 8.91 3.63 9.13
C LEU A 16 9.53 4.96 8.68
N ARG A 17 9.42 6.04 9.46
CA ARG A 17 10.06 7.32 9.14
C ARG A 17 11.58 7.26 9.06
N LYS A 18 12.21 6.24 9.65
CA LYS A 18 13.67 6.02 9.65
C LYS A 18 14.14 5.17 8.48
N GLU A 19 13.21 4.56 7.74
CA GLU A 19 13.52 3.64 6.65
C GLU A 19 13.71 4.37 5.32
N PRO A 20 14.53 3.81 4.40
CA PRO A 20 14.65 4.31 3.04
C PRO A 20 13.30 4.32 2.28
N PRO A 21 13.10 5.22 1.30
CA PRO A 21 11.83 5.33 0.55
C PRO A 21 11.39 4.05 -0.18
N ASP A 22 12.31 3.13 -0.45
CA ASP A 22 12.01 1.89 -1.16
C ASP A 22 11.50 0.75 -0.27
N VAL A 23 11.46 0.96 1.05
CA VAL A 23 10.89 -0.02 1.97
C VAL A 23 9.40 -0.17 1.71
N ALA A 24 8.97 -1.43 1.73
CA ALA A 24 7.57 -1.81 1.64
C ALA A 24 7.11 -2.39 2.98
N LEU A 25 5.91 -2.00 3.40
CA LEU A 25 5.22 -2.57 4.54
C LEU A 25 4.07 -3.45 4.04
N VAL A 26 3.98 -4.69 4.52
CA VAL A 26 2.80 -5.54 4.33
C VAL A 26 2.07 -5.68 5.65
N ILE A 27 0.77 -5.49 5.61
CA ILE A 27 -0.14 -5.66 6.73
C ILE A 27 -1.03 -6.85 6.39
N ALA A 28 -0.84 -7.95 7.10
CA ALA A 28 -1.55 -9.20 6.86
C ALA A 28 -2.63 -9.44 7.91
N GLY A 29 -3.87 -9.56 7.48
CA GLY A 29 -5.00 -9.86 8.36
C GLY A 29 -5.33 -11.36 8.40
N HIS A 30 -5.44 -11.90 9.61
CA HIS A 30 -5.79 -13.29 9.88
C HIS A 30 -7.09 -13.40 10.70
N THR A 31 -7.76 -14.53 10.56
CA THR A 31 -8.96 -14.91 11.32
C THR A 31 -8.77 -16.24 12.00
N ASP A 32 -9.71 -16.61 12.87
CA ASP A 32 -9.90 -18.00 13.28
C ASP A 32 -10.69 -18.75 12.19
N SER A 33 -10.94 -20.04 12.42
CA SER A 33 -11.64 -20.92 11.48
C SER A 33 -13.18 -20.83 11.55
N VAL A 34 -13.74 -19.75 12.10
CA VAL A 34 -15.19 -19.61 12.27
C VAL A 34 -15.73 -18.79 11.11
N GLY A 35 -16.65 -19.37 10.35
CA GLY A 35 -17.23 -18.75 9.15
C GLY A 35 -16.78 -19.43 7.87
N THR A 36 -17.17 -18.86 6.72
CA THR A 36 -16.72 -19.37 5.42
C THR A 36 -15.35 -18.79 5.08
N GLU A 37 -14.58 -19.50 4.25
CA GLU A 37 -13.27 -19.03 3.77
C GLU A 37 -13.38 -17.63 3.15
N GLY A 38 -14.35 -17.41 2.26
CA GLY A 38 -14.56 -16.12 1.60
C GLY A 38 -14.88 -15.00 2.58
N TYR A 39 -15.69 -15.27 3.62
CA TYR A 39 -15.97 -14.30 4.68
C TYR A 39 -14.70 -13.98 5.47
N ASN A 40 -13.93 -15.01 5.85
CA ASN A 40 -12.71 -14.85 6.63
C ASN A 40 -11.61 -14.09 5.87
N ARG A 41 -11.49 -14.33 4.55
CA ARG A 41 -10.63 -13.54 3.66
C ARG A 41 -11.06 -12.08 3.61
N ALA A 42 -12.36 -11.81 3.47
CA ALA A 42 -12.87 -10.43 3.44
C ALA A 42 -12.68 -9.72 4.78
N LEU A 43 -12.96 -10.39 5.91
CA LEU A 43 -12.82 -9.86 7.26
C LEU A 43 -11.36 -9.54 7.60
N GLY A 44 -10.44 -10.46 7.31
CA GLY A 44 -9.01 -10.21 7.51
C GLY A 44 -8.52 -9.04 6.66
N LEU A 45 -8.99 -8.92 5.41
CA LEU A 45 -8.61 -7.81 4.54
C LEU A 45 -9.14 -6.47 5.06
N ALA A 46 -10.38 -6.41 5.53
CA ALA A 46 -10.95 -5.22 6.12
C ALA A 46 -10.16 -4.76 7.36
N ARG A 47 -9.70 -5.69 8.19
CA ARG A 47 -8.84 -5.38 9.35
C ARG A 47 -7.49 -4.82 8.92
N ALA A 48 -6.82 -5.47 7.95
CA ALA A 48 -5.55 -4.99 7.42
C ALA A 48 -5.66 -3.58 6.83
N ARG A 49 -6.71 -3.32 6.04
CA ARG A 49 -6.98 -1.99 5.45
C ARG A 49 -7.22 -0.92 6.51
N THR A 50 -7.94 -1.25 7.58
CA THR A 50 -8.17 -0.30 8.68
C THR A 50 -6.85 0.18 9.29
N VAL A 51 -5.92 -0.75 9.51
CA VAL A 51 -4.58 -0.44 10.04
C VAL A 51 -3.76 0.36 9.02
N ALA A 52 -3.80 -0.05 7.75
CA ALA A 52 -3.08 0.62 6.68
C ALA A 52 -3.54 2.07 6.47
N GLN A 53 -4.85 2.32 6.53
CA GLN A 53 -5.43 3.66 6.46
C GLN A 53 -4.98 4.54 7.63
N ALA A 54 -4.89 3.98 8.83
CA ALA A 54 -4.35 4.69 9.99
C ALA A 54 -2.86 5.03 9.84
N LEU A 55 -2.07 4.22 9.13
CA LEU A 55 -0.66 4.52 8.84
C LEU A 55 -0.49 5.52 7.69
N VAL A 56 -1.37 5.49 6.70
CA VAL A 56 -1.35 6.47 5.59
C VAL A 56 -1.55 7.91 6.10
N THR A 57 -2.20 8.09 7.24
CA THR A 57 -2.35 9.41 7.88
C THR A 57 -1.13 9.89 8.66
N GLU A 58 -0.07 9.07 8.83
CA GLU A 58 1.07 9.33 9.72
C GLU A 58 2.25 10.10 9.09
N ASP A 59 2.03 10.91 8.05
CA ASP A 59 3.08 11.68 7.33
C ASP A 59 4.35 10.84 7.06
N LEU A 60 4.15 9.67 6.44
CA LEU A 60 5.23 8.74 6.14
C LEU A 60 5.93 9.14 4.83
N PRO A 61 7.27 9.09 4.76
CA PRO A 61 7.99 9.20 3.49
C PRO A 61 7.50 8.06 2.56
N GLN A 62 7.65 8.20 1.23
CA GLN A 62 7.00 7.43 0.14
C GLN A 62 7.02 5.88 0.24
N ILE A 63 6.47 5.33 1.31
CA ILE A 63 6.47 3.92 1.65
C ILE A 63 5.29 3.26 0.97
N ARG A 64 5.55 2.09 0.41
CA ARG A 64 4.52 1.25 -0.20
C ARG A 64 3.87 0.40 0.88
N ILE A 65 2.64 0.72 1.24
CA ILE A 65 1.86 -0.05 2.24
C ILE A 65 0.92 -0.99 1.50
N PHE A 66 1.02 -2.30 1.76
CA PHE A 66 0.20 -3.34 1.16
C PHE A 66 -0.68 -4.00 2.22
N SER A 67 -1.98 -4.06 1.97
CA SER A 67 -2.95 -4.82 2.75
C SER A 67 -3.19 -6.18 2.10
N VAL A 68 -3.08 -7.25 2.88
CA VAL A 68 -3.38 -8.63 2.45
C VAL A 68 -4.21 -9.36 3.50
N SER A 69 -4.83 -10.47 3.09
CA SER A 69 -5.48 -11.36 4.04
C SER A 69 -5.25 -12.82 3.69
N PHE A 70 -4.90 -13.58 4.73
CA PHE A 70 -4.85 -15.03 4.69
C PHE A 70 -6.14 -15.68 5.20
N GLY A 71 -7.07 -14.90 5.76
CA GLY A 71 -8.22 -15.44 6.46
C GLY A 71 -7.77 -16.44 7.53
N GLU A 72 -8.34 -17.64 7.49
CA GLU A 72 -8.04 -18.73 8.43
C GLU A 72 -6.86 -19.63 8.00
N ALA A 73 -6.29 -19.40 6.81
CA ALA A 73 -5.37 -20.33 6.16
C ALA A 73 -4.01 -20.48 6.88
N VAL A 74 -3.60 -19.50 7.69
CA VAL A 74 -2.32 -19.49 8.40
C VAL A 74 -2.54 -19.35 9.92
N PRO A 75 -3.02 -20.41 10.59
CA PRO A 75 -3.19 -20.41 12.04
C PRO A 75 -1.84 -20.55 12.76
N ILE A 76 -1.69 -19.87 13.88
CA ILE A 76 -0.53 -19.98 14.79
C ILE A 76 -0.83 -20.80 16.03
N ALA A 77 -2.12 -21.11 16.26
CA ALA A 77 -2.59 -21.91 17.37
C ALA A 77 -3.79 -22.79 16.95
N PRO A 78 -4.09 -23.87 17.70
CA PRO A 78 -5.21 -24.74 17.38
C PRO A 78 -6.56 -24.01 17.42
N ASN A 79 -7.35 -24.09 16.35
CA ASN A 79 -8.70 -23.50 16.29
C ASN A 79 -9.74 -24.22 17.16
N ALA A 80 -9.40 -25.40 17.70
CA ALA A 80 -10.28 -26.16 18.58
C ALA A 80 -10.56 -25.43 19.91
N SER A 81 -9.59 -24.68 20.44
CA SER A 81 -9.75 -23.96 21.71
C SER A 81 -10.12 -22.48 21.50
N ALA A 82 -10.89 -21.92 22.43
CA ALA A 82 -11.23 -20.49 22.38
C ALA A 82 -9.99 -19.59 22.47
N ALA A 83 -8.99 -20.01 23.28
CA ALA A 83 -7.70 -19.32 23.40
C ALA A 83 -6.91 -19.34 22.09
N GLY A 84 -6.83 -20.49 21.40
CA GLY A 84 -6.14 -20.59 20.13
C GLY A 84 -6.82 -19.78 19.02
N ARG A 85 -8.16 -19.78 18.98
CA ARG A 85 -8.91 -18.88 18.08
C ARG A 85 -8.61 -17.41 18.35
N ALA A 86 -8.51 -17.01 19.62
CA ALA A 86 -8.15 -15.64 19.96
C ALA A 86 -6.76 -15.24 19.46
N GLN A 87 -5.77 -16.15 19.53
CA GLN A 87 -4.44 -15.93 18.99
C GLN A 87 -4.44 -15.83 17.45
N ASN A 88 -5.28 -16.62 16.77
CA ASN A 88 -5.38 -16.60 15.31
C ASN A 88 -5.99 -15.31 14.75
N ARG A 89 -6.88 -14.64 15.50
CA ARG A 89 -7.46 -13.34 15.14
C ARG A 89 -6.46 -12.20 15.34
N ARG A 90 -5.50 -12.07 14.43
CA ARG A 90 -4.37 -11.12 14.53
C ARG A 90 -4.13 -10.33 13.23
N VAL A 91 -3.30 -9.30 13.36
CA VAL A 91 -2.70 -8.57 12.24
C VAL A 91 -1.19 -8.65 12.38
N GLU A 92 -0.50 -8.96 11.30
CA GLU A 92 0.96 -9.02 11.23
C GLU A 92 1.50 -7.87 10.37
N PHE A 93 2.68 -7.38 10.73
CA PHE A 93 3.42 -6.35 9.99
C PHE A 93 4.71 -6.98 9.46
N LEU A 94 4.95 -6.86 8.16
CA LEU A 94 6.19 -7.31 7.52
C LEU A 94 6.87 -6.12 6.85
N PHE A 95 8.11 -5.88 7.27
CA PHE A 95 8.99 -4.89 6.67
C PHE A 95 9.86 -5.58 5.62
N ALA A 96 9.86 -5.04 4.42
CA ALA A 96 10.62 -5.58 3.29
C ALA A 96 11.46 -4.47 2.68
N ALA A 97 12.76 -4.71 2.50
CA ALA A 97 13.68 -3.75 1.89
C ALA A 97 13.24 -3.32 0.47
N HIS A 98 12.51 -4.18 -0.24
CA HIS A 98 11.92 -3.92 -1.54
C HIS A 98 10.65 -4.77 -1.76
N SER A 99 9.76 -4.36 -2.67
CA SER A 99 8.51 -5.08 -2.94
C SER A 99 8.70 -6.53 -3.39
N ASN A 100 9.79 -6.87 -4.09
CA ASN A 100 10.04 -8.28 -4.47
C ASN A 100 10.30 -9.21 -3.27
N ALA A 101 10.77 -8.70 -2.12
CA ALA A 101 11.00 -9.52 -0.93
C ALA A 101 9.67 -9.97 -0.31
N ILE A 102 8.59 -9.20 -0.54
CA ILE A 102 7.22 -9.60 -0.20
C ILE A 102 6.83 -10.86 -0.95
N ALA A 103 7.13 -10.93 -2.26
CA ALA A 103 6.79 -12.10 -3.07
C ALA A 103 7.51 -13.35 -2.56
N PHE A 104 8.78 -13.22 -2.17
CA PHE A 104 9.53 -14.31 -1.55
C PHE A 104 8.91 -14.74 -0.21
N TRP A 105 8.60 -13.80 0.69
CA TRP A 105 7.96 -14.12 1.97
C TRP A 105 6.59 -14.78 1.79
N LEU A 106 5.73 -14.25 0.92
CA LEU A 106 4.42 -14.86 0.62
C LEU A 106 4.57 -16.27 0.04
N SER A 107 5.59 -16.50 -0.80
CA SER A 107 5.87 -17.85 -1.34
C SER A 107 6.30 -18.86 -0.27
N LYS A 108 6.69 -18.42 0.93
CA LYS A 108 6.93 -19.32 2.07
C LYS A 108 5.65 -19.73 2.79
N GLN A 109 4.58 -18.94 2.64
CA GLN A 109 3.24 -19.26 3.13
C GLN A 109 2.46 -20.19 2.15
N ASN A 110 3.11 -20.61 1.05
CA ASN A 110 2.52 -21.31 -0.10
C ASN A 110 1.78 -22.61 0.26
N ALA A 111 2.23 -23.36 1.28
CA ALA A 111 1.56 -24.59 1.69
C ALA A 111 0.12 -24.38 2.19
N SER A 112 -0.15 -23.21 2.79
CA SER A 112 -1.43 -22.89 3.41
C SER A 112 -2.33 -22.04 2.51
N VAL A 113 -1.73 -21.24 1.62
CA VAL A 113 -2.47 -20.24 0.80
C VAL A 113 -2.94 -20.80 -0.53
N CYS A 114 -2.14 -21.67 -1.15
CA CYS A 114 -2.43 -22.23 -2.47
C CYS A 114 -2.98 -23.66 -2.40
N GLY A 115 -3.00 -24.26 -1.20
CA GLY A 115 -3.34 -25.66 -0.99
C GLY A 115 -2.51 -26.57 -1.90
N ASN A 116 -3.19 -27.36 -2.73
CA ASN A 116 -2.53 -28.28 -3.69
C ASN A 116 -2.14 -27.62 -5.02
N ALA A 117 -2.57 -26.39 -5.28
CA ALA A 117 -2.28 -25.69 -6.53
C ALA A 117 -0.84 -25.16 -6.52
N LYS A 118 0.09 -25.97 -7.02
CA LYS A 118 1.52 -25.57 -7.13
C LYS A 118 1.79 -24.69 -8.35
N THR A 119 0.94 -24.72 -9.38
CA THR A 119 1.04 -23.91 -10.60
C THR A 119 -0.06 -22.82 -10.62
N ASN A 120 0.26 -21.64 -11.12
CA ASN A 120 -0.67 -20.50 -11.27
C ASN A 120 -1.28 -20.01 -9.93
N CYS A 121 -0.55 -20.13 -8.81
CA CYS A 121 -1.02 -19.58 -7.54
C CYS A 121 -0.84 -18.06 -7.52
N ARG A 122 -1.95 -17.35 -7.71
CA ARG A 122 -2.03 -15.90 -7.73
C ARG A 122 -2.63 -15.39 -6.43
N PHE A 123 -1.95 -14.44 -5.81
CA PHE A 123 -2.38 -13.85 -4.54
C PHE A 123 -2.65 -12.36 -4.70
N GLU A 124 -3.89 -11.95 -4.43
CA GLU A 124 -4.29 -10.55 -4.51
C GLU A 124 -3.76 -9.76 -3.30
N VAL A 125 -3.14 -8.61 -3.58
CA VAL A 125 -2.72 -7.65 -2.58
C VAL A 125 -3.26 -6.27 -2.94
N THR A 126 -3.64 -5.48 -1.94
CA THR A 126 -4.07 -4.09 -2.15
C THR A 126 -2.97 -3.16 -1.70
N MET A 127 -2.45 -2.30 -2.57
CA MET A 127 -1.58 -1.21 -2.14
C MET A 127 -2.44 -0.03 -1.73
N GLU A 128 -2.30 0.39 -0.49
CA GLU A 128 -2.87 1.64 -0.04
C GLU A 128 -1.99 2.79 -0.53
N THR A 129 -2.63 3.79 -1.14
CA THR A 129 -1.96 4.97 -1.67
C THR A 129 -1.93 6.05 -0.60
N PRO A 130 -0.74 6.57 -0.23
CA PRO A 130 -0.63 7.70 0.67
C PRO A 130 -1.41 8.90 0.12
N GLN A 131 -2.08 9.65 1.00
CA GLN A 131 -2.60 10.97 0.67
C GLN A 131 -1.40 11.86 0.32
N ARG A 132 -1.22 12.25 -0.95
CA ARG A 132 -0.23 13.28 -1.30
C ARG A 132 -0.78 14.62 -0.84
N THR A 133 -0.36 15.09 0.33
CA THR A 133 -0.41 16.53 0.59
C THR A 133 0.57 17.16 -0.39
N ALA A 134 0.10 17.97 -1.33
CA ALA A 134 0.97 18.69 -2.23
C ALA A 134 1.93 19.54 -1.38
N VAL A 135 3.21 19.18 -1.34
CA VAL A 135 4.24 19.99 -0.69
C VAL A 135 4.32 21.30 -1.47
N ARG A 136 3.71 22.36 -0.94
CA ARG A 136 3.82 23.70 -1.50
C ARG A 136 5.23 24.18 -1.15
N LEU A 137 6.14 24.19 -2.14
CA LEU A 137 7.44 24.83 -1.96
C LEU A 137 7.22 26.27 -1.44
N PRO A 138 7.90 26.71 -0.38
CA PRO A 138 7.82 28.09 0.09
C PRO A 138 8.18 29.03 -1.06
N GLU A 139 7.48 30.17 -1.20
CA GLU A 139 7.65 31.10 -2.32
C GLU A 139 9.11 31.49 -2.58
N LYS A 140 9.92 31.56 -1.52
CA LYS A 140 11.34 31.90 -1.60
C LYS A 140 12.19 30.88 -2.36
N GLU A 141 11.78 29.60 -2.42
CA GLU A 141 12.48 28.54 -3.16
C GLU A 141 11.98 28.39 -4.61
N ARG A 142 10.79 28.92 -4.93
CA ARG A 142 10.30 28.99 -6.32
C ARG A 142 11.10 29.97 -7.17
N ALA A 143 11.63 31.03 -6.57
CA ALA A 143 12.40 32.06 -7.27
C ALA A 143 13.79 31.57 -7.72
N THR A 144 14.36 30.58 -7.03
CA THR A 144 15.69 30.03 -7.33
C THR A 144 15.65 28.80 -8.23
N ALA A 145 14.52 28.08 -8.27
CA ALA A 145 14.29 26.98 -9.21
C ALA A 145 13.88 27.47 -10.62
N ARG A 146 14.61 28.41 -11.20
CA ARG A 146 14.54 28.62 -12.66
C ARG A 146 15.31 27.49 -13.31
N LEU A 147 14.59 26.56 -13.94
CA LEU A 147 15.16 25.67 -14.94
C LEU A 147 16.00 26.52 -15.92
N PRO A 148 17.20 26.06 -16.34
CA PRO A 148 17.96 26.75 -17.36
C PRO A 148 17.07 26.93 -18.59
N ALA A 149 16.99 28.17 -19.10
CA ALA A 149 16.14 28.49 -20.23
C ALA A 149 16.40 27.51 -21.39
N PRO A 150 15.35 26.98 -22.03
CA PRO A 150 15.55 26.16 -23.23
C PRO A 150 16.30 26.99 -24.26
N ARG A 151 17.31 26.38 -24.91
CA ARG A 151 18.05 27.02 -26.01
C ARG A 151 17.03 27.48 -27.05
N LYS A 152 17.15 28.73 -27.48
CA LYS A 152 16.22 29.38 -28.42
C LYS A 152 16.14 28.56 -29.72
N HIS A 153 15.10 27.76 -29.86
CA HIS A 153 14.56 27.41 -31.17
C HIS A 153 13.40 28.36 -31.45
N SER A 154 13.41 28.96 -32.63
CA SER A 154 12.45 29.95 -33.11
C SER A 154 11.07 29.32 -33.25
N VAL A 155 10.26 29.48 -32.21
CA VAL A 155 8.82 29.16 -32.19
C VAL A 155 8.08 30.36 -32.78
N THR A 156 7.08 30.11 -33.63
CA THR A 156 6.37 31.12 -34.42
C THR A 156 5.41 31.97 -33.57
N PRO A 157 4.99 33.17 -34.02
CA PRO A 157 4.11 34.06 -33.24
C PRO A 157 2.74 33.46 -32.89
N GLU A 158 2.29 32.44 -33.61
CA GLU A 158 0.99 31.78 -33.42
C GLU A 158 1.02 30.82 -32.22
N GLU A 159 2.13 30.10 -32.02
CA GLU A 159 2.36 29.19 -30.88
C GLU A 159 2.51 29.93 -29.54
N GLN A 160 2.85 31.22 -29.56
CA GLN A 160 2.96 32.05 -28.35
C GLN A 160 1.60 32.42 -27.74
N LYS A 161 0.53 32.43 -28.56
CA LYS A 161 -0.81 32.80 -28.10
C LYS A 161 -1.54 31.65 -27.41
N GLU A 162 -1.17 30.41 -27.75
CA GLU A 162 -1.78 29.19 -27.18
C GLU A 162 -1.17 28.83 -25.81
N GLN A 163 0.08 29.23 -25.54
CA GLN A 163 0.76 28.99 -24.27
C GLN A 163 0.39 29.98 -23.15
N ALA A 164 -0.19 31.13 -23.47
CA ALA A 164 -0.58 32.14 -22.48
C ALA A 164 -1.99 31.92 -21.88
N ALA A 165 -2.80 31.03 -22.45
CA ALA A 165 -4.23 30.92 -22.10
C ALA A 165 -4.58 29.85 -21.05
N ASN A 166 -3.65 28.97 -20.65
CA ASN A 166 -3.96 27.85 -19.74
C ASN A 166 -3.03 27.78 -18.53
N VAL A 167 -3.01 28.81 -17.68
CA VAL A 167 -2.55 28.69 -16.28
C VAL A 167 -3.45 29.53 -15.37
N ALA A 168 -4.73 29.20 -15.34
CA ALA A 168 -5.56 29.53 -14.18
C ALA A 168 -5.71 28.23 -13.38
N LEU A 169 -4.88 28.06 -12.34
CA LEU A 169 -5.11 27.02 -11.35
C LEU A 169 -6.35 27.42 -10.54
N PRO A 170 -7.43 26.62 -10.49
CA PRO A 170 -8.56 26.93 -9.65
C PRO A 170 -8.14 26.89 -8.18
N GLU A 171 -8.57 27.91 -7.43
CA GLU A 171 -8.47 27.96 -5.98
C GLU A 171 -9.36 26.86 -5.36
N GLU A 172 -8.84 26.24 -4.30
CA GLU A 172 -9.45 25.19 -3.44
C GLU A 172 -10.08 23.98 -4.12
N LYS A 173 -9.39 22.82 -4.12
CA LYS A 173 -10.08 21.51 -4.14
C LYS A 173 -9.37 20.45 -3.28
N ALA A 174 -10.20 19.78 -2.50
CA ALA A 174 -9.99 18.62 -1.63
C ALA A 174 -8.76 17.75 -1.92
N THR A 175 -8.09 17.31 -0.86
CA THR A 175 -7.14 16.20 -0.86
C THR A 175 -7.82 14.98 -1.50
N ALA A 176 -7.60 14.77 -2.80
CA ALA A 176 -8.16 13.63 -3.49
C ALA A 176 -7.36 12.39 -3.06
N GLN A 177 -7.91 11.61 -2.14
CA GLN A 177 -7.33 10.33 -1.77
C GLN A 177 -7.34 9.44 -3.03
N LEU A 178 -6.16 9.19 -3.60
CA LEU A 178 -6.01 8.26 -4.71
C LEU A 178 -6.59 6.91 -4.28
N ALA A 179 -7.44 6.34 -5.14
CA ALA A 179 -8.05 5.04 -4.87
C ALA A 179 -6.95 3.97 -4.71
N PRO A 180 -7.11 3.01 -3.77
CA PRO A 180 -6.16 1.95 -3.56
C PRO A 180 -6.02 1.11 -4.83
N LYS A 181 -4.77 0.72 -5.15
CA LYS A 181 -4.45 -0.06 -6.34
C LYS A 181 -4.40 -1.53 -5.99
N ARG A 182 -5.02 -2.39 -6.79
CA ARG A 182 -4.92 -3.85 -6.64
C ARG A 182 -3.75 -4.37 -7.45
N TYR A 183 -3.01 -5.29 -6.85
CA TYR A 183 -1.88 -5.98 -7.45
C TYR A 183 -2.07 -7.49 -7.30
N VAL A 184 -1.43 -8.23 -8.21
CA VAL A 184 -1.42 -9.69 -8.16
C VAL A 184 0.03 -10.12 -7.98
N ILE A 185 0.29 -10.96 -7.00
CA ILE A 185 1.60 -11.57 -6.83
C ILE A 185 1.49 -13.00 -7.33
N ASP A 186 2.31 -13.33 -8.34
CA ASP A 186 2.52 -14.70 -8.74
C ASP A 186 3.46 -15.34 -7.72
N LEU A 187 2.93 -16.25 -6.90
CA LEU A 187 3.68 -16.92 -5.85
C LEU A 187 4.55 -18.06 -6.38
N ALA A 188 4.21 -18.63 -7.55
CA ALA A 188 5.01 -19.67 -8.20
C ALA A 188 6.30 -19.05 -8.77
N GLU A 189 6.15 -17.95 -9.50
CA GLU A 189 7.26 -17.21 -10.10
C GLU A 189 7.94 -16.26 -9.12
N LYS A 190 7.33 -16.02 -7.94
CA LYS A 190 7.79 -15.07 -6.91
C LYS A 190 7.95 -13.65 -7.45
N ARG A 191 7.00 -13.24 -8.29
CA ARG A 191 7.03 -11.94 -8.98
C ARG A 191 5.82 -11.10 -8.63
N PHE A 192 6.09 -9.82 -8.44
CA PHE A 192 5.07 -8.81 -8.25
C PHE A 192 4.56 -8.37 -9.61
N GLU A 193 3.31 -8.69 -9.95
CA GLU A 193 2.69 -8.30 -11.20
C GLU A 193 1.78 -7.09 -10.96
N VAL A 194 2.00 -6.04 -11.76
CA VAL A 194 1.03 -4.96 -11.86
C VAL A 194 -0.02 -5.41 -12.87
N PRO A 195 -1.27 -5.67 -12.47
CA PRO A 195 -2.30 -6.07 -13.42
C PRO A 195 -2.47 -4.96 -14.45
N ALA A 196 -2.55 -5.34 -15.73
CA ALA A 196 -2.80 -4.39 -16.81
C ALA A 196 -4.09 -3.61 -16.51
N PRO A 197 -4.15 -2.29 -16.80
CA PRO A 197 -5.37 -1.52 -16.61
C PRO A 197 -6.52 -2.15 -17.39
N ARG A 198 -7.68 -2.31 -16.74
CA ARG A 198 -8.92 -2.65 -17.43
C ARG A 198 -9.39 -1.38 -18.14
N TYR A 199 -9.17 -1.30 -19.45
CA TYR A 199 -9.71 -0.25 -20.32
C TYR A 199 -11.19 -0.51 -20.62
#